data_AF-A0A514YRI9-F1
#
_entry.id   AF-A0A514YRI9-F1
#
_cell.length_a   1.000
_cell.length_b   1.000
_cell.length_c   1.000
_cell.angle_alpha   90.00
_cell.angle_beta   90.00
_cell.angle_gamma   90.00
#
_symmetry.space_group_name_H-M   'P 1'
#
loop_
_entity.id
_entity.type
_entity.pdbx_description
1 polymer ?
#
loop_
_entity_poly.entity_id
_entity_poly.type
_entity_poly.pdbx_seq_one_letter_code
_entity_poly.pdbx_strand_id
1 'polypeptide(L)'
;MKEIYLLIEHGVDQGEVYVLGWFDDRKRAEEVAEEKEWEAYRASLKAEHPWSNQKPVSPDKTKYRRFWIKEIQKFDRVDIPTSSAVH
;
A
#
# COMPACT_ATOMS: atom_id res chain seq x y z
N MET A 1 -11.81 -14.81 -12.76
CA MET A 1 -11.56 -13.80 -11.72
C MET A 1 -10.18 -13.23 -11.95
N LYS A 2 -10.02 -11.91 -12.01
CA LYS A 2 -8.70 -11.26 -12.12
C LYS A 2 -8.18 -10.96 -10.72
N GLU A 3 -6.92 -11.24 -10.46
CA GLU A 3 -6.25 -10.82 -9.23
C GLU A 3 -5.79 -9.38 -9.41
N ILE A 4 -6.03 -8.55 -8.40
CA ILE A 4 -5.45 -7.22 -8.32
C ILE A 4 -4.65 -7.10 -7.02
N TYR A 5 -3.58 -6.33 -7.09
CA TYR A 5 -2.61 -6.14 -6.03
C TYR A 5 -2.76 -4.74 -5.46
N LEU A 6 -3.28 -4.62 -4.25
CA LEU A 6 -3.42 -3.35 -3.55
C LEU A 6 -2.09 -2.95 -2.94
N LEU A 7 -1.60 -1.76 -3.26
CA LEU A 7 -0.51 -1.12 -2.53
C LEU A 7 -1.09 -0.36 -1.35
N ILE A 8 -0.62 -0.72 -0.17
CA ILE A 8 -1.13 -0.19 1.08
C ILE A 8 0.05 0.37 1.89
N GLU A 9 -0.16 1.50 2.56
CA GLU A 9 0.77 2.12 3.50
C GLU A 9 0.25 1.93 4.94
N HIS A 10 1.09 1.39 5.81
CA HIS A 10 0.90 1.42 7.25
C HIS A 10 1.41 2.75 7.80
N GLY A 11 0.50 3.51 8.40
CA GLY A 11 0.83 4.73 9.12
C GLY A 11 1.81 4.46 10.26
N VAL A 12 2.54 5.52 10.64
CA VAL A 12 3.50 5.48 11.75
C VAL A 12 2.79 5.44 13.10
N ASP A 13 1.52 5.88 13.14
CA ASP A 13 0.68 5.89 14.32
C ASP A 13 -0.44 4.82 14.27
N GLN A 14 -0.82 4.38 15.47
CA GLN A 14 -1.68 3.25 15.82
C GLN A 14 -2.79 2.89 14.81
N GLY A 15 -2.49 1.96 13.89
CA GLY A 15 -3.49 1.20 13.13
C GLY A 15 -4.06 1.88 11.89
N GLU A 16 -3.53 3.03 11.48
CA GLU A 16 -3.95 3.67 10.24
C GLU A 16 -3.36 2.93 9.02
N VAL A 17 -4.23 2.66 8.04
CA VAL A 17 -3.91 1.91 6.84
C VAL A 17 -4.47 2.65 5.64
N TYR A 18 -3.60 3.11 4.75
CA TYR A 18 -3.97 3.89 3.57
C TYR A 18 -3.79 3.05 2.31
N VAL A 19 -4.81 2.98 1.46
CA VAL A 19 -4.67 2.37 0.13
C VAL A 19 -4.12 3.44 -0.81
N LEU A 20 -2.91 3.22 -1.32
CA LEU A 20 -2.24 4.14 -2.25
C LEU A 20 -2.63 3.90 -3.70
N GLY A 21 -2.99 2.66 -4.04
CA GLY A 21 -3.37 2.29 -5.39
C GLY A 21 -3.55 0.79 -5.57
N TRP A 22 -3.87 0.39 -6.79
CA TRP A 22 -3.99 -1.01 -7.19
C TRP A 22 -3.26 -1.27 -8.50
N PHE A 23 -2.78 -2.49 -8.67
CA PHE A 23 -2.02 -2.95 -9.83
C PHE A 23 -2.58 -4.28 -10.33
N ASP A 24 -2.56 -4.49 -11.64
CA ASP A 24 -2.89 -5.78 -12.26
C ASP A 24 -1.68 -6.75 -12.30
N ASP A 25 -0.47 -6.24 -12.02
CA ASP A 25 0.78 -7.01 -12.03
C ASP A 25 1.45 -6.95 -10.66
N ARG A 26 1.67 -8.14 -10.07
CA ARG A 26 2.35 -8.31 -8.79
C ARG A 26 3.74 -7.72 -8.79
N LYS A 27 4.53 -7.98 -9.83
CA LYS A 27 5.92 -7.56 -9.90
C LYS A 27 6.01 -6.04 -9.88
N ARG A 28 5.11 -5.38 -10.63
CA ARG A 28 5.03 -3.93 -10.66
C ARG A 28 4.59 -3.34 -9.31
N ALA A 29 3.67 -4.00 -8.62
CA ALA A 29 3.30 -3.60 -7.26
C ALA A 29 4.49 -3.70 -6.29
N GLU A 30 5.28 -4.79 -6.37
CA GLU A 30 6.49 -5.02 -5.56
C GLU A 30 7.56 -3.95 -5.81
N GLU A 31 7.82 -3.62 -7.07
CA GLU A 31 8.77 -2.56 -7.45
C GLU A 31 8.34 -1.19 -6.89
N VAL A 32 7.06 -0.83 -7.00
CA VAL A 32 6.54 0.45 -6.47
C VAL A 32 6.58 0.49 -4.95
N ALA A 33 6.25 -0.62 -4.28
CA ALA A 33 6.33 -0.71 -2.83
C ALA A 33 7.77 -0.49 -2.33
N GLU A 34 8.76 -1.09 -3.00
CA GLU A 34 10.17 -0.90 -2.67
C GLU A 34 10.63 0.54 -2.94
N GLU A 35 10.25 1.13 -4.06
CA GLU A 35 10.57 2.53 -4.37
C GLU A 35 10.02 3.48 -3.30
N LYS A 36 8.78 3.24 -2.84
CA LYS A 36 8.13 4.02 -1.78
C LYS A 36 8.82 3.86 -0.43
N GLU A 37 9.28 2.66 -0.07
CA GLU A 37 10.10 2.44 1.13
C GLU A 37 11.37 3.28 1.09
N TRP A 38 12.08 3.27 -0.05
CA TRP A 38 13.31 4.04 -0.21
C TRP A 38 13.05 5.56 -0.21
N GLU A 39 11.95 6.01 -0.82
CA GLU A 39 11.53 7.41 -0.80
C GLU A 39 11.24 7.86 0.64
N ALA A 40 10.44 7.10 1.38
CA ALA A 40 10.11 7.39 2.78
C ALA A 40 11.35 7.38 3.69
N TYR A 41 12.26 6.42 3.48
CA TYR A 41 13.53 6.38 4.18
C TYR A 41 14.38 7.63 3.90
N ARG A 42 14.54 8.01 2.62
CA ARG A 42 15.28 9.23 2.24
C ARG A 42 14.63 10.49 2.79
N ALA A 43 13.30 10.56 2.81
CA ALA A 43 12.56 11.66 3.42
C ALA A 43 12.81 11.73 4.93
N SER A 44 12.78 10.59 5.63
CA SER A 44 13.07 10.52 7.07
C SER A 44 14.52 10.87 7.42
N LEU A 45 15.48 10.59 6.52
CA LEU A 45 16.87 11.01 6.70
C LEU A 45 17.07 12.52 6.52
N LYS A 46 16.26 13.15 5.66
CA LYS A 46 16.27 14.59 5.42
C LYS A 46 15.50 15.37 6.48
N ALA A 47 14.52 14.74 7.11
CA ALA A 47 13.81 15.31 8.24
C ALA A 47 14.79 15.38 9.42
N GLU A 48 15.27 16.58 9.74
CA GLU A 48 15.88 16.83 11.04
C GLU A 48 14.80 16.52 12.08
N HIS A 49 14.92 15.39 12.77
CA HIS A 49 14.02 15.02 13.86
C HIS A 49 14.58 15.60 15.16
N PRO A 50 14.10 16.77 15.64
CA PRO A 50 14.65 17.41 16.84
C PRO A 50 14.41 16.64 18.14
N TRP A 51 13.52 15.64 18.13
CA TRP A 51 13.11 14.91 19.34
C TRP A 51 13.48 13.42 19.36
N SER A 52 14.05 12.88 18.28
CA SER A 52 14.47 11.48 18.23
C SER A 52 15.85 11.35 17.62
N ASN A 53 16.82 10.97 18.44
CA ASN A 53 18.19 10.65 18.01
C ASN A 53 18.28 9.29 17.30
N GLN A 54 17.16 8.57 17.14
CA GLN A 54 17.14 7.32 16.40
C GLN A 54 17.19 7.63 14.90
N LYS A 55 18.35 7.35 14.29
CA LYS A 55 18.47 7.33 12.83
C LYS A 55 17.46 6.32 12.29
N PRO A 56 16.68 6.69 11.27
CA PRO A 56 15.80 5.74 10.60
C PRO A 56 16.64 4.55 10.10
N VAL A 57 16.09 3.35 10.24
CA VAL A 57 16.75 2.12 9.79
C VAL A 57 16.46 1.94 8.32
N SER A 58 17.48 1.58 7.53
CA SER A 58 17.30 1.34 6.10
C SER A 58 16.30 0.21 5.83
N PRO A 59 15.48 0.30 4.77
CA PRO A 59 14.50 -0.75 4.40
C PRO A 59 15.11 -2.16 4.30
N ASP A 60 16.38 -2.25 3.90
CA ASP A 60 17.15 -3.50 3.81
C ASP A 60 17.50 -4.14 5.17
N LYS A 61 17.51 -3.35 6.25
CA LYS A 61 17.92 -3.80 7.60
C LYS A 61 16.76 -3.94 8.58
N THR A 62 15.57 -3.51 8.21
CA THR A 62 14.37 -3.59 9.05
C THR A 62 13.43 -4.70 8.55
N LYS A 63 12.85 -5.45 9.48
CA LYS A 63 11.74 -6.38 9.17
C LYS A 63 10.39 -5.67 9.05
N TYR A 64 10.32 -4.41 9.50
CA TYR A 64 9.11 -3.61 9.45
C TYR A 64 9.06 -2.86 8.12
N ARG A 65 8.12 -3.25 7.24
CA ARG A 65 7.80 -2.54 5.99
C ARG A 65 6.57 -1.67 6.22
N ARG A 66 6.66 -0.40 5.85
CA ARG A 66 5.53 0.54 5.80
C ARG A 66 4.62 0.23 4.63
N PHE A 67 5.16 -0.20 3.50
CA PHE A 67 4.41 -0.52 2.29
C PHE A 67 4.26 -2.03 2.14
N TRP A 68 3.02 -2.47 1.95
CA TRP A 68 2.65 -3.87 1.81
C TRP A 68 1.69 -4.04 0.64
N ILE A 69 1.73 -5.23 0.08
CA ILE A 69 0.89 -5.60 -1.07
C ILE A 69 -0.11 -6.62 -0.58
N LYS A 70 -1.38 -6.33 -0.81
CA LYS A 70 -2.47 -7.26 -0.55
C LYS A 70 -3.08 -7.72 -1.86
N GLU A 71 -2.97 -9.01 -2.11
CA GLU A 71 -3.65 -9.66 -3.21
C GLU A 71 -5.15 -9.77 -2.89
N ILE A 72 -5.99 -9.28 -3.80
CA ILE A 72 -7.44 -9.41 -3.70
C ILE A 72 -8.02 -9.87 -5.03
N GLN A 73 -9.12 -10.61 -4.96
CA GLN A 73 -9.86 -11.02 -6.15
C GLN A 73 -10.78 -9.91 -6.62
N LYS A 74 -10.65 -9.52 -7.88
CA LYS A 74 -11.62 -8.67 -8.56
C LYS A 74 -12.89 -9.48 -8.81
N PHE A 75 -13.97 -9.07 -8.17
CA PHE A 75 -15.30 -9.52 -8.54
C PHE A 75 -15.68 -8.82 -9.85
N ASP A 76 -15.97 -9.60 -10.89
CA ASP A 76 -16.70 -9.06 -12.03
C ASP A 76 -18.10 -8.70 -11.51
N ARG A 77 -18.53 -7.45 -11.75
CA ARG A 77 -19.87 -7.00 -11.40
C ARG A 77 -20.86 -8.01 -11.95
N VAL A 78 -21.54 -8.74 -11.07
CA VAL A 78 -22.74 -9.47 -11.45
C VAL A 78 -23.75 -8.39 -11.78
N ASP A 79 -24.17 -8.31 -13.05
CA ASP A 79 -25.28 -7.46 -13.45
C ASP A 79 -26.47 -7.83 -12.56
N ILE A 80 -26.83 -6.93 -11.63
CA ILE A 80 -28.03 -7.09 -10.83
C ILE A 80 -29.17 -6.96 -11.85
N PRO A 81 -30.00 -8.01 -12.07
CA PRO A 81 -31.16 -7.85 -12.93
C PRO A 81 -32.02 -6.78 -12.28
N THR A 82 -32.06 -5.60 -12.92
CA THR A 82 -32.92 -4.50 -12.51
C THR A 82 -34.32 -5.01 -12.80
N SER A 83 -34.97 -5.57 -11.77
CA SER A 83 -36.36 -5.97 -11.87
C SER A 83 -37.15 -4.67 -12.00
N SER A 84 -37.43 -4.27 -13.25
CA SER A 84 -38.41 -3.23 -13.55
C SER A 84 -39.74 -3.72 -13.04
N ALA A 85 -40.05 -3.37 -11.79
CA ALA A 85 -41.42 -3.37 -11.30
C ALA A 85 -42.17 -2.32 -12.10
N VAL A 86 -42.81 -2.76 -13.18
CA VAL A 86 -43.79 -1.99 -13.94
C VAL A 86 -44.98 -1.76 -13.02
N HIS A 87 -45.30 -0.49 -12.78
CA HIS A 87 -46.54 -0.08 -12.13
C HIS A 87 -47.17 1.06 -12.93
#